data_AF-A0A0C2FCD9-F1
#
_entry.id   AF-A0A0C2FCD9-F1
#
_cell.length_a   1.000
_cell.length_b   1.000
_cell.length_c   1.000
_cell.angle_alpha   90.00
_cell.angle_beta   90.00
_cell.angle_gamma   90.00
#
_symmetry.space_group_name_H-M   'P 1'
#
loop_
_entity.id
_entity.type
_entity.pdbx_description
1 polymer ?
#
loop_
_entity_poly.entity_id
_entity_poly.type
_entity_poly.pdbx_seq_one_letter_code
_entity_poly.pdbx_strand_id
1 'polypeptide(L)'
;HYFGHSSFRPKQWDIVKNALDGKDQLVLMSTGYGKSVCYQLPSLITGSLTLVISPLISLMNDQVTSLTLNGVAASLLSGTTSQSERERIMAEIEDGSLRFLYLTPEYVENASSLLHRIKSRVKLIAIDEAHCVSQWGHDFRSSYRGLARIRNTL
;
A
#
# COMPACT_ATOMS: atom_id res chain seq x y z
N HIS A 1 2.46 -3.53 -19.96
CA HIS A 1 1.38 -2.67 -20.45
C HIS A 1 0.54 -1.99 -19.35
N TYR A 2 0.87 -2.12 -18.06
CA TYR A 2 -0.01 -1.67 -16.96
C TYR A 2 -0.15 -0.15 -16.75
N PHE A 3 0.87 0.65 -17.10
CA PHE A 3 0.92 2.07 -16.71
C PHE A 3 0.84 3.07 -17.88
N GLY A 4 0.73 2.60 -19.13
CA GLY A 4 0.61 3.50 -20.30
C GLY A 4 1.78 4.46 -20.54
N HIS A 5 2.92 4.30 -19.87
CA HIS A 5 4.10 5.16 -19.98
C HIS A 5 5.24 4.46 -20.75
N SER A 6 5.94 5.21 -21.60
CA SER A 6 7.06 4.72 -22.41
C SER A 6 8.41 4.74 -21.67
N SER A 7 8.53 5.53 -20.60
CA SER A 7 9.77 5.67 -19.81
C SER A 7 9.48 6.12 -18.38
N PHE A 8 10.45 5.89 -17.48
CA PHE A 8 10.42 6.44 -16.13
C PHE A 8 10.73 7.93 -16.13
N ARG A 9 10.04 8.67 -15.27
CA ARG A 9 10.46 10.02 -14.88
C ARG A 9 11.73 9.95 -14.02
N PRO A 10 12.50 11.04 -13.91
CA PRO A 10 13.69 11.08 -13.07
C PRO A 10 13.45 10.51 -11.67
N LYS A 11 14.41 9.72 -11.18
CA LYS A 11 14.42 9.04 -9.86
C LYS A 11 13.38 7.94 -9.64
N GLN A 12 12.35 7.78 -10.47
CA GLN A 12 11.34 6.71 -10.26
C GLN A 12 11.98 5.33 -10.28
N TRP A 13 12.90 5.08 -11.22
CA TRP A 13 13.60 3.80 -11.30
C TRP A 13 14.49 3.54 -10.07
N ASP A 14 15.18 4.56 -9.56
CA ASP A 14 16.01 4.41 -8.36
C ASP A 14 15.15 4.04 -7.14
N ILE A 15 13.98 4.66 -7.01
CA ILE A 15 13.02 4.35 -5.95
C ILE A 15 12.52 2.90 -6.08
N VAL A 16 12.11 2.50 -7.29
CA VAL A 16 11.67 1.12 -7.57
C VAL A 16 12.78 0.12 -7.25
N LYS A 17 14.01 0.40 -7.69
CA LYS A 17 15.16 -0.46 -7.44
C LYS A 17 15.46 -0.60 -5.95
N ASN A 18 15.42 0.50 -5.19
CA ASN A 18 15.59 0.43 -3.75
C ASN A 18 14.51 -0.42 -3.07
N ALA A 19 13.26 -0.32 -3.54
CA ALA A 19 12.17 -1.16 -3.02
C ALA A 19 12.37 -2.64 -3.36
N LEU A 20 12.84 -2.96 -4.58
CA LEU A 20 13.20 -4.32 -4.99
C LEU A 20 14.37 -4.89 -4.17
N ASP A 21 15.34 -4.04 -3.81
CA ASP A 21 16.48 -4.39 -2.96
C ASP A 21 16.11 -4.50 -1.47
N GLY A 22 14.85 -4.24 -1.08
CA GLY A 22 14.41 -4.26 0.31
C GLY A 22 14.94 -3.11 1.17
N LYS A 23 15.27 -1.96 0.56
CA LYS A 23 15.78 -0.78 1.27
C LYS A 23 14.65 0.16 1.67
N ASP A 24 14.61 0.52 2.96
CA ASP A 24 13.77 1.58 3.49
C ASP A 24 14.11 2.92 2.79
N GLN A 25 13.08 3.70 2.46
CA GLN A 25 13.27 4.99 1.79
C GLN A 25 12.13 5.97 2.09
N LEU A 26 12.48 7.25 2.17
CA LEU A 26 11.53 8.37 2.19
C LEU A 26 11.46 8.99 0.80
N VAL A 27 10.26 9.05 0.22
CA VAL A 27 10.05 9.54 -1.14
C VAL A 27 9.27 10.85 -1.10
N LEU A 28 9.94 11.92 -1.53
CA LEU A 28 9.33 13.25 -1.69
C LEU A 28 9.12 13.54 -3.19
N MET A 29 7.86 13.51 -3.60
CA MET A 29 7.44 13.74 -4.98
C MET A 29 6.19 14.63 -4.96
N SER A 30 5.96 15.42 -6.01
CA SER A 30 4.69 16.15 -6.16
C SER A 30 3.54 15.20 -6.51
N THR A 31 2.31 15.60 -6.21
CA THR A 31 1.11 14.91 -6.67
C THR A 31 1.10 14.82 -8.20
N GLY A 32 0.63 13.70 -8.76
CA GLY A 32 0.65 13.47 -10.21
C GLY A 32 2.03 13.16 -10.80
N TYR A 33 3.10 13.10 -9.99
CA TYR A 33 4.42 12.66 -10.47
C TYR A 33 4.51 11.13 -10.69
N GLY A 34 3.50 10.37 -10.25
CA GLY A 34 3.48 8.91 -10.38
C GLY A 34 4.19 8.21 -9.22
N LYS A 35 3.87 8.60 -7.98
CA LYS A 35 4.35 7.91 -6.77
C LYS A 35 3.85 6.47 -6.69
N SER A 36 2.61 6.24 -7.15
CA SER A 36 1.98 4.92 -7.11
C SER A 36 2.77 3.85 -7.85
N VAL A 37 3.29 4.19 -9.03
CA VAL A 37 4.18 3.31 -9.81
C VAL A 37 5.39 2.86 -8.99
N CYS A 38 5.92 3.70 -8.11
CA CYS A 38 7.13 3.42 -7.35
C CYS A 38 6.95 2.29 -6.33
N TYR A 39 5.75 2.13 -5.75
CA TYR A 39 5.43 1.01 -4.86
C TYR A 39 4.64 -0.11 -5.56
N GLN A 40 3.95 0.17 -6.67
CA GLN A 40 3.20 -0.85 -7.42
C GLN A 40 4.13 -1.73 -8.26
N LEU A 41 5.09 -1.14 -8.96
CA LEU A 41 5.94 -1.90 -9.87
C LEU A 41 6.76 -3.00 -9.18
N PRO A 42 7.36 -2.80 -7.98
CA PRO A 42 8.04 -3.88 -7.27
C PRO A 42 7.18 -5.13 -7.05
N SER A 43 5.92 -4.96 -6.62
CA SER A 43 4.99 -6.08 -6.42
C SER A 43 4.56 -6.75 -7.71
N LEU A 44 4.41 -6.00 -8.80
CA LEU A 44 4.08 -6.56 -10.12
C LEU A 44 5.24 -7.40 -10.68
N ILE A 45 6.48 -7.00 -10.43
CA ILE A 45 7.68 -7.76 -10.84
C ILE A 45 7.86 -9.01 -9.98
N THR A 46 7.66 -8.90 -8.67
CA THR A 46 8.00 -9.98 -7.73
C THR A 46 6.84 -10.92 -7.43
N GLY A 47 5.61 -10.59 -7.81
CA GLY A 47 4.43 -11.35 -7.41
C GLY A 47 4.23 -11.34 -5.89
N SER A 48 4.70 -10.30 -5.20
CA SER A 48 4.56 -10.15 -3.74
C SER A 48 3.36 -9.28 -3.36
N LEU A 49 2.86 -9.44 -2.13
CA LEU A 49 1.80 -8.58 -1.60
C LEU A 49 2.43 -7.26 -1.12
N THR A 50 1.90 -6.13 -1.61
CA THR A 50 2.21 -4.80 -1.07
C THR A 50 1.04 -4.33 -0.21
N LEU A 51 1.35 -3.84 0.99
CA LEU A 51 0.42 -3.08 1.81
C LEU A 51 0.54 -1.60 1.48
N VAL A 52 -0.57 -0.92 1.22
CA VAL A 52 -0.61 0.52 1.00
C VAL A 52 -1.46 1.16 2.08
N ILE A 53 -0.87 2.01 2.91
CA ILE A 53 -1.56 2.69 4.01
C ILE A 53 -1.77 4.14 3.60
N SER A 54 -3.02 4.57 3.49
CA SER A 54 -3.38 5.91 3.00
C SER A 54 -4.60 6.47 3.74
N PRO A 55 -4.69 7.78 3.99
CA PRO A 55 -5.80 8.37 4.75
C PRO A 55 -7.04 8.64 3.88
N LEU A 56 -6.91 8.56 2.55
CA LEU A 56 -7.90 9.03 1.59
C LEU A 56 -8.62 7.86 0.94
N ILE A 57 -9.76 7.46 1.52
CA ILE A 57 -10.56 6.31 1.03
C ILE A 57 -10.98 6.47 -0.44
N SER A 58 -11.35 7.68 -0.87
CA SER A 58 -11.68 7.97 -2.27
C SER A 58 -10.52 7.62 -3.20
N LEU A 59 -9.31 8.10 -2.89
CA LEU A 59 -8.12 7.82 -3.68
C LEU A 59 -7.77 6.32 -3.67
N MET A 60 -7.93 5.64 -2.53
CA MET A 60 -7.70 4.19 -2.46
C MET A 60 -8.67 3.42 -3.37
N ASN A 61 -9.96 3.80 -3.41
CA ASN A 61 -10.96 3.20 -4.31
C ASN A 61 -10.59 3.42 -5.78
N ASP A 62 -10.14 4.62 -6.15
CA ASP A 62 -9.69 4.91 -7.52
C ASP A 62 -8.50 4.04 -7.91
N GLN A 63 -7.55 3.85 -6.99
CA GLN A 63 -6.39 2.98 -7.22
C GLN A 63 -6.78 1.50 -7.35
N VAL A 64 -7.64 0.98 -6.47
CA VAL A 64 -8.14 -0.40 -6.53
C VAL A 64 -8.89 -0.64 -7.84
N THR A 65 -9.75 0.30 -8.24
CA THR A 65 -10.49 0.23 -9.50
C THR A 65 -9.55 0.20 -10.70
N SER A 66 -8.57 1.12 -10.73
CA SER A 66 -7.57 1.18 -11.80
C SER A 66 -6.75 -0.10 -11.91
N LEU A 67 -6.28 -0.65 -10.79
CA LEU A 67 -5.53 -1.90 -10.77
C LEU A 67 -6.37 -3.08 -11.27
N THR A 68 -7.61 -3.19 -10.78
CA THR A 68 -8.52 -4.29 -11.14
C THR A 68 -8.88 -4.26 -12.62
N LEU A 69 -9.14 -3.07 -13.19
CA LEU A 69 -9.38 -2.89 -14.63
C LEU A 69 -8.17 -3.29 -15.48
N ASN A 70 -6.96 -3.22 -14.92
CA ASN A 70 -5.73 -3.65 -15.57
C ASN A 70 -5.38 -5.13 -15.27
N GLY A 71 -6.31 -5.91 -14.71
CA GLY A 71 -6.12 -7.33 -14.42
C GLY A 71 -5.23 -7.60 -13.20
N VAL A 72 -5.06 -6.62 -12.32
CA VAL A 72 -4.26 -6.75 -11.11
C VAL A 72 -5.17 -6.80 -9.89
N ALA A 73 -5.13 -7.91 -9.15
CA ALA A 73 -5.93 -8.08 -7.94
C ALA A 73 -5.51 -7.08 -6.85
N ALA A 74 -6.44 -6.19 -6.49
CA ALA A 74 -6.29 -5.20 -5.45
C ALA A 74 -7.56 -5.15 -4.59
N SER A 75 -7.43 -4.84 -3.31
CA SER A 75 -8.57 -4.72 -2.39
C SER A 75 -8.32 -3.69 -1.30
N LEU A 76 -9.39 -3.28 -0.62
CA LEU A 76 -9.37 -2.24 0.41
C LEU A 76 -10.00 -2.76 1.70
N LEU A 77 -9.30 -2.55 2.81
CA LEU A 77 -9.81 -2.79 4.16
C LEU A 77 -9.88 -1.48 4.96
N SER A 78 -11.07 -1.19 5.49
CA SER A 78 -11.35 -0.04 6.34
C SER A 78 -12.30 -0.44 7.47
N GLY A 79 -12.61 0.52 8.35
CA GLY A 79 -13.59 0.33 9.43
C GLY A 79 -14.99 -0.05 8.92
N THR A 80 -15.32 0.24 7.67
CA THR A 80 -16.63 -0.05 7.06
C THR A 80 -16.66 -1.33 6.23
N THR A 81 -15.54 -2.05 6.08
CA THR A 81 -15.53 -3.31 5.31
C THR A 81 -16.34 -4.39 6.02
N SER A 82 -17.26 -5.05 5.31
CA SER A 82 -18.09 -6.13 5.84
C SER A 82 -17.27 -7.38 6.17
N GLN A 83 -17.85 -8.27 6.98
CA GLN A 83 -17.21 -9.52 7.36
C GLN A 83 -17.00 -10.46 6.15
N SER A 84 -18.00 -10.57 5.27
CA SER A 84 -17.91 -11.39 4.06
C SER A 84 -16.79 -10.93 3.13
N GLU A 85 -16.63 -9.61 3.00
CA GLU A 85 -15.57 -9.03 2.15
C GLU A 85 -14.19 -9.24 2.76
N ARG A 86 -14.05 -9.15 4.09
CA ARG A 86 -12.81 -9.51 4.79
C ARG A 86 -12.44 -10.96 4.54
N GLU A 87 -13.40 -11.88 4.60
CA GLU A 87 -13.16 -13.31 4.34
C GLU A 87 -12.70 -13.57 2.90
N ARG A 88 -13.34 -12.90 1.92
CA ARG A 88 -12.90 -12.94 0.51
C ARG A 88 -11.46 -12.47 0.37
N ILE A 89 -11.14 -11.28 0.90
CA ILE A 89 -9.80 -10.69 0.83
C ILE A 89 -8.76 -11.60 1.51
N MET A 90 -9.12 -12.23 2.63
CA MET A 90 -8.23 -13.16 3.31
C MET A 90 -7.92 -14.40 2.46
N ALA A 91 -8.93 -14.98 1.81
CA ALA A 91 -8.71 -16.11 0.91
C ALA A 91 -7.74 -15.74 -0.22
N GLU A 92 -7.90 -14.55 -0.81
CA GLU A 92 -7.03 -14.05 -1.89
C GLU A 92 -5.60 -13.75 -1.43
N ILE A 93 -5.41 -13.38 -0.16
CA ILE A 93 -4.06 -13.24 0.42
C ILE A 93 -3.42 -14.61 0.64
N GLU A 94 -4.20 -15.58 1.11
CA GLU A 94 -3.71 -16.92 1.43
C GLU A 94 -3.36 -17.74 0.21
N ASP A 95 -4.18 -17.69 -0.84
CA ASP A 95 -3.88 -18.35 -2.12
C ASP A 95 -2.80 -17.62 -2.93
N GLY A 96 -2.49 -16.37 -2.56
CA GLY A 96 -1.49 -15.56 -3.22
C GLY A 96 -1.97 -14.99 -4.56
N SER A 97 -3.26 -14.74 -4.72
CA SER A 97 -3.81 -13.99 -5.86
C SER A 97 -3.74 -12.47 -5.62
N LEU A 98 -3.96 -12.00 -4.38
CA LEU A 98 -3.99 -10.56 -4.06
C LEU A 98 -2.60 -9.91 -4.15
N ARG A 99 -2.47 -8.84 -4.95
CA ARG A 99 -1.21 -8.10 -5.14
C ARG A 99 -1.11 -6.85 -4.28
N PHE A 100 -2.24 -6.15 -4.09
CA PHE A 100 -2.29 -4.90 -3.35
C PHE A 100 -3.40 -4.90 -2.32
N LEU A 101 -3.06 -4.59 -1.07
CA LEU A 101 -4.02 -4.37 0.00
C LEU A 101 -3.92 -2.94 0.51
N TYR A 102 -4.95 -2.15 0.24
CA TYR A 102 -5.10 -0.79 0.72
C TYR A 102 -5.75 -0.79 2.11
N LEU A 103 -5.18 -0.02 3.03
CA LEU A 103 -5.58 0.00 4.44
C LEU A 103 -5.72 1.45 4.91
N THR A 104 -6.79 1.77 5.63
CA THR A 104 -6.83 3.03 6.39
C THR A 104 -5.93 2.91 7.63
N PRO A 105 -5.23 3.99 8.04
CA PRO A 105 -4.42 3.99 9.26
C PRO A 105 -5.21 3.52 10.49
N GLU A 106 -6.47 3.93 10.62
CA GLU A 106 -7.36 3.59 11.74
C GLU A 106 -7.70 2.08 11.76
N TYR A 107 -7.77 1.44 10.58
CA TYR A 107 -7.97 0.00 10.50
C TYR A 107 -6.72 -0.74 10.98
N VAL A 108 -5.53 -0.26 10.57
CA VAL A 108 -4.25 -0.87 10.92
C VAL A 108 -4.01 -0.92 12.44
N GLU A 109 -4.45 0.10 13.18
CA GLU A 109 -4.30 0.15 14.64
C GLU A 109 -4.93 -1.06 15.35
N ASN A 110 -6.01 -1.60 14.79
CA ASN A 110 -6.77 -2.71 15.38
C ASN A 110 -6.57 -4.04 14.64
N ALA A 111 -5.72 -4.07 13.60
CA ALA A 111 -5.56 -5.21 12.70
C ALA A 111 -4.36 -6.12 13.05
N SER A 112 -3.91 -6.16 14.31
CA SER A 112 -2.70 -6.91 14.71
C SER A 112 -2.74 -8.40 14.32
N SER A 113 -3.89 -9.05 14.49
CA SER A 113 -4.11 -10.45 14.12
C SER A 113 -4.00 -10.67 12.60
N LEU A 114 -4.60 -9.77 11.82
CA LEU A 114 -4.49 -9.77 10.36
C LEU A 114 -3.03 -9.61 9.93
N LEU A 115 -2.33 -8.59 10.44
CA LEU A 115 -0.94 -8.32 10.08
C LEU A 115 -0.05 -9.54 10.39
N HIS A 116 -0.25 -10.18 11.55
CA HIS A 116 0.49 -11.39 11.90
C HIS A 116 0.22 -12.57 10.94
N ARG A 117 -1.04 -12.74 10.51
CA ARG A 117 -1.44 -13.80 9.57
C ARG A 117 -0.83 -13.59 8.18
N ILE A 118 -0.74 -12.35 7.71
CA ILE A 118 -0.32 -12.03 6.34
C ILE A 118 1.19 -11.75 6.21
N LYS A 119 1.93 -11.67 7.32
CA LYS A 119 3.33 -11.22 7.36
C LYS A 119 4.27 -11.91 6.37
N SER A 120 4.11 -13.21 6.17
CA SER A 120 4.97 -13.99 5.26
C SER A 120 4.76 -13.65 3.79
N ARG A 121 3.61 -13.07 3.43
CA ARG A 121 3.24 -12.66 2.07
C ARG A 121 3.68 -11.23 1.74
N VAL A 122 3.79 -10.36 2.75
CA VAL A 122 4.11 -8.95 2.57
C VAL A 122 5.61 -8.79 2.30
N LYS A 123 5.95 -8.05 1.24
CA LYS A 123 7.36 -7.69 0.93
C LYS A 123 7.61 -6.20 0.88
N LEU A 124 6.55 -5.41 0.78
CA LEU A 124 6.64 -3.96 0.75
C LEU A 124 5.45 -3.35 1.48
N ILE A 125 5.74 -2.30 2.23
CA ILE A 125 4.75 -1.46 2.88
C ILE A 125 4.97 -0.04 2.38
N ALA A 126 3.95 0.51 1.72
CA ALA A 126 3.93 1.89 1.27
C ALA A 126 3.04 2.70 2.23
N ILE A 127 3.61 3.75 2.82
CA ILE A 127 2.86 4.73 3.62
C ILE A 127 2.69 5.98 2.76
N ASP A 128 1.47 6.19 2.27
CA ASP A 128 1.12 7.37 1.50
C ASP A 128 0.73 8.53 2.43
N GLU A 129 0.87 9.76 1.95
CA GLU A 129 0.68 10.99 2.74
C GLU A 129 1.39 10.96 4.11
N ALA A 130 2.64 10.47 4.12
CA ALA A 130 3.45 10.32 5.33
C ALA A 130 3.62 11.63 6.14
N HIS A 131 3.35 12.78 5.53
CA HIS A 131 3.33 14.08 6.22
C HIS A 131 2.26 14.15 7.33
N CYS A 132 1.20 13.32 7.29
CA CYS A 132 0.17 13.20 8.33
C CYS A 132 0.73 12.78 9.72
N VAL A 133 1.96 12.25 9.80
CA VAL A 133 2.66 11.98 11.09
C VAL A 133 2.98 13.26 11.85
N SER A 134 3.25 14.37 11.14
CA SER A 134 3.74 15.60 11.74
C SER A 134 2.59 16.38 12.37
N GLN A 135 2.69 16.66 13.68
CA GLN A 135 1.76 17.55 14.38
C GLN A 135 1.77 18.99 13.86
N TRP A 136 2.81 19.36 13.12
CA TRP A 136 2.97 20.67 12.50
C TRP A 136 2.41 20.71 11.08
N GLY A 137 1.97 19.57 10.54
CA GLY A 137 1.28 19.48 9.25
C GLY A 137 -0.21 19.79 9.41
N HIS A 138 -0.80 20.37 8.37
CA HIS A 138 -2.22 20.77 8.37
C HIS A 138 -3.19 19.57 8.45
N ASP A 139 -2.72 18.35 8.11
CA ASP A 139 -3.51 17.12 8.05
C ASP A 139 -3.04 16.06 9.08
N PHE A 140 -2.68 16.49 10.29
CA PHE A 140 -2.26 15.57 11.35
C PHE A 140 -3.30 14.48 11.60
N ARG A 141 -2.84 13.22 11.61
CA ARG A 141 -3.66 12.07 12.01
C ARG A 141 -2.96 11.25 13.08
N SER A 142 -3.57 11.15 14.26
CA SER A 142 -3.01 10.37 15.37
C SER A 142 -2.74 8.91 15.01
N SER A 143 -3.58 8.34 14.14
CA SER A 143 -3.49 6.96 13.65
C SER A 143 -2.18 6.64 12.92
N TYR A 144 -1.54 7.64 12.31
CA TYR A 144 -0.24 7.47 11.67
C TYR A 144 0.90 7.17 12.65
N ARG A 145 0.79 7.59 13.92
CA ARG A 145 1.79 7.25 14.95
C ARG A 145 1.77 5.77 15.31
N GLY A 146 0.59 5.14 15.22
CA GLY A 146 0.41 3.71 15.44
C GLY A 146 1.18 2.86 14.42
N LEU A 147 1.47 3.40 13.23
CA LEU A 147 2.13 2.67 12.14
C LEU A 147 3.57 2.25 12.48
N ALA A 148 4.24 2.91 13.43
CA ALA A 148 5.56 2.48 13.91
C ALA A 148 5.56 1.04 14.43
N ARG A 149 4.42 0.55 14.95
CA ARG A 149 4.26 -0.83 15.45
C ARG A 149 4.33 -1.88 14.34
N ILE A 150 4.02 -1.49 13.10
CA ILE A 150 4.02 -2.40 11.96
C ILE A 150 5.43 -2.92 11.69
N ARG A 151 6.45 -2.07 11.86
CA ARG A 151 7.87 -2.43 11.67
C ARG A 151 8.33 -3.60 12.55
N ASN A 152 7.69 -3.80 13.70
CA ASN A 152 8.01 -4.90 14.61
C ASN A 152 7.19 -6.17 14.32
N THR A 153 6.19 -6.08 13.44
CA THR A 153 5.22 -7.15 13.16
C THR A 153 5.44 -7.78 11.79
N LEU A 154 5.79 -6.96 10.79
CA LEU A 154 6.04 -7.30 9.39
C LEU A 154 7.52 -7.11 9.06
#